data_AF-A0A975S4X6-F1
#
_entry.id   AF-A0A975S4X6-F1
#
_cell.length_a   1.000
_cell.length_b   1.000
_cell.length_c   1.000
_cell.angle_alpha   90.00
_cell.angle_beta   90.00
_cell.angle_gamma   90.00
#
_symmetry.space_group_name_H-M   'P 1'
#
loop_
_entity.id
_entity.type
_entity.pdbx_description
1 polymer ?
#
loop_
_entity_poly.entity_id
_entity_poly.type
_entity_poly.pdbx_seq_one_letter_code
_entity_poly.pdbx_strand_id
1 'polypeptide(L)'
;MDLHVRNEGETLAKNSIENTALRLRAVLEVLAAEDPSAERRISRGEVLSAAVTRVPLTGSEAELLASGAARGERALSNASSKLVKAGWITKEGRAGWSITASGRQALQDFPDTADLLAAMNGKAPAAAPPAASADVEEVIEGALQEAAAVPGIPPEHHGAHEGAELPEPSFPQPDAVVIAGNMGSALGRADWDPAGLQLTFDRSDELWKLTADLPAGHYEYKVALDGSWDENYGQHGHRDGANMNMVHDGGPLTFLYDHATHTVVTKPDVSA
;
A
#
# COMPACT_ATOMS: atom_id res chain seq x y z
N MET A 1 53.54 0.57 -0.18
CA MET A 1 52.59 -0.16 0.69
C MET A 1 51.18 0.44 0.53
N ASP A 2 50.79 0.80 -0.71
CA ASP A 2 49.74 1.81 -0.92
C ASP A 2 48.56 1.32 -1.75
N LEU A 3 48.59 0.07 -2.23
CA LEU A 3 47.50 -0.52 -3.02
C LEU A 3 46.49 -1.28 -2.16
N HIS A 4 46.90 -1.93 -1.06
CA HIS A 4 45.99 -2.66 -0.18
C HIS A 4 45.08 -1.73 0.65
N VAL A 5 45.66 -0.67 1.25
CA VAL A 5 44.90 0.29 2.09
C VAL A 5 43.86 1.06 1.27
N ARG A 6 44.15 1.38 0.00
CA ARG A 6 43.18 2.04 -0.90
C ARG A 6 42.00 1.14 -1.23
N ASN A 7 42.25 -0.16 -1.41
CA ASN A 7 41.22 -1.12 -1.76
C ASN A 7 40.30 -1.44 -0.56
N GLU A 8 40.88 -1.54 0.64
CA GLU A 8 40.14 -1.71 1.91
C GLU A 8 39.27 -0.49 2.23
N GLY A 9 39.78 0.73 2.02
CA GLY A 9 39.00 1.95 2.18
C GLY A 9 37.81 2.05 1.22
N GLU A 10 37.97 1.60 -0.03
CA GLU A 10 36.87 1.52 -1.00
C GLU A 10 35.84 0.45 -0.67
N THR A 11 36.25 -0.71 -0.14
CA THR A 11 35.31 -1.77 0.27
C THR A 11 34.52 -1.36 1.50
N LEU A 12 35.17 -0.76 2.51
CA LEU A 12 34.49 -0.23 3.69
C LEU A 12 33.50 0.90 3.34
N ALA A 13 33.84 1.77 2.39
CA ALA A 13 32.96 2.82 1.91
C ALA A 13 31.76 2.29 1.13
N LYS A 14 31.95 1.27 0.28
CA LYS A 14 30.85 0.57 -0.42
C LYS A 14 29.90 -0.09 0.56
N ASN A 15 30.43 -0.83 1.53
CA ASN A 15 29.63 -1.46 2.57
C ASN A 15 28.83 -0.42 3.37
N SER A 16 29.38 0.77 3.61
CA SER A 16 28.64 1.83 4.33
C SER A 16 27.49 2.44 3.50
N ILE A 17 27.66 2.58 2.18
CA ILE A 17 26.58 3.04 1.29
C ILE A 17 25.47 1.99 1.24
N GLU A 18 25.83 0.71 1.07
CA GLU A 18 24.89 -0.42 1.07
C GLU A 18 24.16 -0.55 2.40
N ASN A 19 24.87 -0.48 3.53
CA ASN A 19 24.28 -0.48 4.87
C ASN A 19 23.33 0.72 5.07
N THR A 20 23.67 1.89 4.50
CA THR A 20 22.78 3.06 4.54
C THR A 20 21.52 2.82 3.72
N ALA A 21 21.61 2.18 2.55
CA ALA A 21 20.45 1.81 1.74
C ALA A 21 19.53 0.81 2.46
N LEU A 22 20.12 -0.22 3.09
CA LEU A 22 19.41 -1.18 3.95
C LEU A 22 18.67 -0.48 5.09
N ARG A 23 19.31 0.49 5.76
CA ARG A 23 18.66 1.29 6.81
C ARG A 23 17.53 2.18 6.28
N LEU A 24 17.65 2.76 5.09
CA LEU A 24 16.57 3.55 4.50
C LEU A 24 15.35 2.68 4.14
N ARG A 25 15.58 1.45 3.66
CA ARG A 25 14.51 0.46 3.49
C ARG A 25 13.85 0.14 4.83
N ALA A 26 14.65 -0.13 5.87
CA ALA A 26 14.15 -0.39 7.22
C ALA A 26 13.33 0.78 7.80
N VAL A 27 13.68 2.04 7.49
CA VAL A 27 12.87 3.22 7.85
C VAL A 27 11.47 3.13 7.26
N LEU A 28 11.34 2.79 5.97
CA LEU A 28 10.04 2.64 5.32
C LEU A 28 9.26 1.47 5.92
N GLU A 29 9.90 0.33 6.16
CA GLU A 29 9.24 -0.84 6.76
C GLU A 29 8.75 -0.58 8.20
N VAL A 30 9.51 0.17 9.01
CA VAL A 30 9.07 0.58 10.35
C VAL A 30 7.83 1.46 10.28
N LEU A 31 7.82 2.43 9.36
CA LEU A 31 6.66 3.30 9.15
C LEU A 31 5.47 2.56 8.53
N ALA A 32 5.72 1.55 7.69
CA ALA A 32 4.68 0.74 7.07
C ALA A 32 3.97 -0.17 8.08
N ALA A 33 4.69 -0.64 9.09
CA ALA A 33 4.17 -1.48 10.16
C ALA A 33 3.47 -0.69 11.29
N GLU A 34 3.43 0.65 11.20
CA GLU A 34 2.67 1.45 12.17
C GLU A 34 1.18 1.23 12.00
N ASP A 35 0.51 0.97 13.13
CA ASP A 35 -0.93 0.97 13.21
C ASP A 35 -1.46 2.42 13.04
N PRO A 36 -2.26 2.70 11.99
CA PRO A 36 -2.86 4.02 11.79
C PRO A 36 -3.84 4.42 12.90
N SER A 37 -4.38 3.45 13.65
CA SER A 37 -5.31 3.66 14.77
C SER A 37 -4.60 3.87 16.11
N ALA A 38 -3.26 3.76 16.17
CA ALA A 38 -2.51 3.96 17.40
C ALA A 38 -2.60 5.41 17.89
N GLU A 39 -3.03 5.60 19.14
CA GLU A 39 -3.12 6.93 19.79
C GLU A 39 -1.76 7.67 19.83
N ARG A 40 -0.66 6.92 19.81
CA ARG A 40 0.70 7.44 19.78
C ARG A 40 1.43 6.99 18.51
N ARG A 41 1.82 7.98 17.71
CA ARG A 41 2.74 7.81 16.58
C ARG A 41 4.19 7.63 17.04
N ILE A 42 4.98 6.86 16.29
CA ILE A 42 6.42 6.76 16.46
C ILE A 42 7.08 8.09 16.07
N SER A 43 8.00 8.56 16.90
CA SER A 43 8.75 9.77 16.56
C SER A 43 9.80 9.48 15.49
N ARG A 44 10.20 10.50 14.72
CA ARG A 44 11.33 10.40 13.76
C ARG A 44 12.58 9.76 14.38
N GLY A 45 12.90 10.12 15.62
CA GLY A 45 14.08 9.60 16.32
C GLY A 45 13.98 8.10 16.56
N GLU A 46 12.79 7.64 16.96
CA GLU A 46 12.51 6.22 17.19
C GLU A 46 12.51 5.41 15.89
N VAL A 47 12.01 5.96 14.77
CA VAL A 47 12.11 5.31 13.45
C VAL A 47 13.57 5.10 13.04
N LEU A 48 14.38 6.15 13.16
CA LEU A 48 15.80 6.08 12.81
C LEU A 48 16.56 5.11 13.72
N SER A 49 16.24 5.12 15.02
CA SER A 49 16.82 4.18 15.98
C SER A 49 16.42 2.74 15.66
N ALA A 50 15.14 2.47 15.37
CA ALA A 50 14.66 1.14 14.99
C ALA A 50 15.34 0.62 13.71
N ALA A 51 15.57 1.49 12.72
CA ALA A 51 16.31 1.14 11.51
C ALA A 51 17.78 0.75 11.80
N VAL A 52 18.45 1.46 12.72
CA VAL A 52 19.80 1.12 13.16
C VAL A 52 19.82 -0.19 13.98
N THR A 53 18.77 -0.48 14.75
CA THR A 53 18.66 -1.78 15.44
C THR A 53 18.52 -2.94 14.45
N ARG A 54 17.73 -2.77 13.38
CA ARG A 54 17.59 -3.79 12.32
C ARG A 54 18.88 -3.99 11.52
N VAL A 55 19.62 -2.91 11.27
CA VAL A 55 20.88 -2.93 10.52
C VAL A 55 21.96 -2.21 11.34
N PRO A 56 22.65 -2.93 12.26
CA PRO A 56 23.63 -2.34 13.17
C PRO A 56 24.75 -1.58 12.46
N LEU A 57 25.30 -0.56 13.11
CA LEU A 57 26.47 0.17 12.61
C LEU A 57 27.72 -0.70 12.72
N THR A 58 28.55 -0.72 11.67
CA THR A 58 29.79 -1.52 11.65
C THR A 58 30.97 -0.70 11.16
N GLY A 59 32.18 -1.09 11.58
CA GLY A 59 33.42 -0.42 11.16
C GLY A 59 33.38 1.10 11.38
N SER A 60 33.67 1.87 10.33
CA SER A 60 33.72 3.33 10.37
C SER A 60 32.36 4.00 10.59
N GLU A 61 31.24 3.27 10.46
CA GLU A 61 29.90 3.79 10.74
C GLU A 61 29.65 3.98 12.24
N ALA A 62 30.27 3.13 13.06
CA ALA A 62 30.15 3.15 14.52
C ALA A 62 31.07 4.20 15.17
N GLU A 63 31.99 4.81 14.41
CA GLU A 63 32.87 5.85 14.92
C GLU A 63 32.09 7.10 15.31
N LEU A 64 32.37 7.60 16.51
CA LEU A 64 31.71 8.79 17.05
C LEU A 64 32.30 10.06 16.43
N LEU A 65 31.40 10.95 16.02
CA LEU A 65 31.76 12.31 15.62
C LEU A 65 31.98 13.19 16.86
N ALA A 66 32.58 14.36 16.66
CA ALA A 66 32.75 15.36 17.73
C ALA A 66 31.42 15.81 18.37
N SER A 67 30.29 15.60 17.66
CA SER A 67 28.94 15.85 18.19
C SER A 67 28.41 14.75 19.11
N GLY A 68 29.17 13.66 19.34
CA GLY A 68 28.76 12.50 20.12
C GLY A 68 27.84 11.50 19.39
N ALA A 69 27.41 11.82 18.17
CA ALA A 69 26.60 10.91 17.33
C ALA A 69 27.50 10.02 16.48
N ALA A 70 27.07 8.78 16.21
CA ALA A 70 27.80 7.90 15.32
C ALA A 70 27.76 8.42 13.88
N ARG A 71 28.84 8.22 13.12
CA ARG A 71 28.94 8.67 11.72
C ARG A 71 27.82 8.07 10.86
N GLY A 72 27.49 6.80 11.06
CA GLY A 72 26.41 6.11 10.36
C GLY A 72 25.02 6.65 10.67
N GLU A 73 24.74 7.00 11.93
CA GLU A 73 23.48 7.66 12.32
C GLU A 73 23.34 9.02 11.65
N ARG A 74 24.42 9.80 11.60
CA ARG A 74 24.43 11.09 10.92
C ARG A 74 24.22 10.93 9.41
N ALA A 75 24.86 9.91 8.80
CA ALA A 75 24.68 9.59 7.40
C ALA A 75 23.22 9.19 7.09
N LEU A 76 22.63 8.31 7.89
CA LEU A 76 21.24 7.88 7.76
C LEU A 76 20.27 9.05 7.91
N SER A 77 20.44 9.87 8.94
CA SER A 77 19.60 11.05 9.16
C SER A 77 19.68 12.07 8.02
N ASN A 78 20.82 12.18 7.34
CA ASN A 78 20.95 13.05 6.16
C ASN A 78 20.30 12.41 4.93
N ALA A 79 20.54 11.11 4.72
CA ALA A 79 20.06 10.36 3.57
C ALA A 79 18.53 10.21 3.57
N SER A 80 17.89 10.15 4.74
CA SER A 80 16.43 10.05 4.87
C SER A 80 15.66 11.23 4.23
N SER A 81 16.32 12.38 4.04
CA SER A 81 15.74 13.51 3.30
C SER A 81 15.36 13.14 1.85
N LYS A 82 16.03 12.14 1.27
CA LYS A 82 15.73 11.64 -0.07
C LYS A 82 14.39 10.91 -0.14
N LEU A 83 13.99 10.22 0.93
CA LEU A 83 12.67 9.60 1.03
C LEU A 83 11.57 10.66 0.97
N VAL A 84 11.78 11.80 1.62
CA VAL A 84 10.86 12.95 1.55
C VAL A 84 10.82 13.51 0.12
N LYS A 85 11.99 13.70 -0.50
CA LYS A 85 12.09 14.25 -1.86
C LYS A 85 11.47 13.32 -2.91
N ALA A 86 11.59 12.01 -2.73
CA ALA A 86 10.94 11.00 -3.55
C ALA A 86 9.43 10.91 -3.32
N GLY A 87 8.90 11.62 -2.32
CA GLY A 87 7.48 11.57 -1.95
C GLY A 87 7.10 10.26 -1.26
N TRP A 88 8.07 9.49 -0.75
CA TRP A 88 7.84 8.20 -0.10
C TRP A 88 7.51 8.33 1.39
N ILE A 89 7.89 9.46 1.99
CA ILE A 89 7.46 9.83 3.35
C ILE A 89 7.04 11.30 3.40
N THR A 90 6.06 11.62 4.24
CA THR A 90 5.60 12.98 4.53
C THR A 90 6.08 13.42 5.92
N LYS A 91 6.18 14.74 6.13
CA LYS A 91 6.53 15.31 7.44
C LYS A 91 5.25 15.74 8.15
N GLU A 92 4.84 15.00 9.17
CA GLU A 92 3.67 15.35 10.00
C GLU A 92 4.10 16.12 11.24
N GLY A 93 4.11 17.46 11.13
CA GLY A 93 4.25 18.37 12.27
C GLY A 93 5.40 18.03 13.22
N ARG A 94 5.12 17.97 14.53
CA ARG A 94 6.07 17.52 15.57
C ARG A 94 6.04 16.01 15.80
N ALA A 95 5.05 15.30 15.25
CA ALA A 95 4.69 13.94 15.64
C ALA A 95 5.53 12.86 14.95
N GLY A 96 5.97 13.05 13.70
CA GLY A 96 6.79 12.04 13.04
C GLY A 96 6.74 12.11 11.53
N TRP A 97 7.46 11.19 10.90
CA TRP A 97 7.27 10.93 9.48
C TRP A 97 6.11 9.95 9.33
N SER A 98 5.38 10.06 8.23
CA SER A 98 4.42 9.04 7.80
C SER A 98 4.85 8.51 6.45
N ILE A 99 4.73 7.20 6.24
CA ILE A 99 4.97 6.61 4.92
C ILE A 99 3.80 6.88 3.99
N THR A 100 4.10 7.22 2.73
CA THR A 100 3.08 7.39 1.69
C THR A 100 2.79 6.07 0.98
N ALA A 101 1.70 6.00 0.21
CA ALA A 101 1.44 4.86 -0.67
C ALA A 101 2.60 4.60 -1.65
N SER A 102 3.20 5.64 -2.24
CA SER A 102 4.40 5.51 -3.08
C SER A 102 5.62 4.96 -2.31
N GLY A 103 5.73 5.27 -1.01
CA GLY A 103 6.76 4.67 -0.16
C GLY A 103 6.53 3.20 0.14
N ARG A 104 5.27 2.78 0.34
CA ARG A 104 4.89 1.37 0.49
C ARG A 104 5.09 0.60 -0.81
N GLN A 105 4.69 1.18 -1.94
CA GLN A 105 4.91 0.60 -3.27
C GLN A 105 6.40 0.48 -3.57
N ALA A 106 7.22 1.47 -3.22
CA ALA A 106 8.67 1.39 -3.41
C ALA A 106 9.32 0.20 -2.66
N LEU A 107 8.76 -0.25 -1.54
CA LEU A 107 9.24 -1.46 -0.85
C LEU A 107 8.99 -2.74 -1.66
N GLN A 108 7.94 -2.74 -2.49
CA GLN A 108 7.55 -3.85 -3.37
C GLN A 108 8.30 -3.76 -4.72
N ASP A 109 8.29 -2.59 -5.36
CA ASP A 109 8.89 -2.35 -6.68
C ASP A 109 10.41 -2.49 -6.68
N PHE A 110 11.04 -2.20 -5.54
CA PHE A 110 12.50 -2.22 -5.39
C PHE A 110 12.91 -3.15 -4.24
N PRO A 111 12.82 -4.48 -4.42
CA PRO A 111 13.28 -5.45 -3.43
C PRO A 111 14.80 -5.33 -3.21
N ASP A 112 15.55 -4.99 -4.27
CA ASP A 112 16.97 -4.69 -4.19
C ASP A 112 17.25 -3.26 -3.69
N THR A 113 18.21 -3.13 -2.78
CA THR A 113 18.52 -1.84 -2.14
C THR A 113 19.30 -0.87 -3.02
N ALA A 114 20.04 -1.36 -4.02
CA ALA A 114 20.73 -0.51 -4.97
C ALA A 114 19.72 0.14 -5.93
N ASP A 115 18.72 -0.62 -6.36
CA ASP A 115 17.61 -0.10 -7.18
C ASP A 115 16.73 0.87 -6.40
N LEU A 116 16.42 0.55 -5.14
CA LEU A 116 15.71 1.47 -4.24
C LEU A 116 16.47 2.79 -4.09
N LEU A 117 17.79 2.73 -3.89
CA LEU A 117 18.64 3.92 -3.78
C LEU A 117 18.75 4.69 -5.10
N ALA A 118 18.76 4.01 -6.25
CA ALA A 118 18.73 4.66 -7.57
C ALA A 118 17.42 5.42 -7.79
N ALA A 119 16.28 4.79 -7.48
CA ALA A 119 14.95 5.37 -7.57
C ALA A 119 14.81 6.63 -6.69
N MET A 120 15.29 6.59 -5.43
CA MET A 120 15.31 7.77 -4.54
C MET A 120 16.13 8.95 -5.10
N ASN A 121 17.14 8.69 -5.92
CA ASN A 121 17.96 9.74 -6.53
C ASN A 121 17.36 10.27 -7.84
N GLY A 122 16.14 9.85 -8.21
CA GLY A 122 15.48 10.23 -9.45
C GLY A 122 16.09 9.59 -10.70
N LYS A 123 16.84 8.50 -10.52
CA LYS A 123 17.40 7.72 -11.63
C LYS A 123 16.42 6.59 -11.96
N ALA A 124 15.98 6.52 -13.21
CA ALA A 124 15.14 5.42 -13.68
C ALA A 124 15.86 4.08 -13.44
N PRO A 125 15.15 3.03 -12.99
CA PRO A 125 15.75 1.71 -12.81
C PRO A 125 16.38 1.24 -14.11
N ALA A 126 17.59 0.69 -14.03
CA ALA A 126 18.26 0.09 -15.18
C ALA A 126 17.57 -1.25 -15.45
N ALA A 127 16.68 -1.25 -16.45
CA ALA A 127 15.75 -2.33 -16.77
C ALA A 127 14.65 -2.50 -15.71
N ALA A 128 13.51 -1.85 -15.96
CA ALA A 128 12.26 -2.20 -15.30
C ALA A 128 11.93 -3.68 -15.59
N PRO A 129 11.73 -4.53 -14.58
CA PRO A 129 10.91 -5.72 -14.79
C PRO A 129 9.47 -5.28 -15.14
N PRO A 130 8.76 -6.00 -16.00
CA PRO A 130 7.37 -5.71 -16.29
C PRO A 130 6.52 -5.91 -15.03
N ALA A 131 5.69 -4.90 -14.76
CA ALA A 131 4.47 -4.90 -13.95
C ALA A 131 4.22 -6.11 -13.02
N ALA A 132 4.32 -5.89 -11.70
CA ALA A 132 3.67 -6.71 -10.69
C ALA A 132 2.18 -6.32 -10.54
N SER A 133 1.45 -6.27 -11.66
CA SER A 133 -0.02 -6.26 -11.67
C SER A 133 -0.59 -7.68 -11.62
N ALA A 134 0.26 -8.71 -11.71
CA ALA A 134 -0.17 -10.11 -11.67
C ALA A 134 -0.49 -10.60 -10.25
N ASP A 135 0.28 -10.22 -9.22
CA ASP A 135 0.14 -10.84 -7.89
C ASP A 135 -1.12 -10.39 -7.13
N VAL A 136 -1.60 -9.15 -7.31
CA VAL A 136 -2.81 -8.65 -6.62
C VAL A 136 -4.09 -9.14 -7.32
N GLU A 137 -4.07 -9.19 -8.66
CA GLU A 137 -5.17 -9.77 -9.44
C GLU A 137 -5.26 -11.28 -9.21
N GLU A 138 -4.13 -11.99 -9.09
CA GLU A 138 -4.08 -13.42 -8.76
C GLU A 138 -4.51 -13.73 -7.31
N VAL A 139 -4.18 -12.88 -6.32
CA VAL A 139 -4.66 -13.05 -4.94
C VAL A 139 -6.18 -12.85 -4.84
N ILE A 140 -6.73 -11.84 -5.51
CA ILE A 140 -8.18 -11.60 -5.53
C ILE A 140 -8.89 -12.65 -6.40
N GLU A 141 -8.29 -13.10 -7.50
CA GLU A 141 -8.81 -14.18 -8.34
C GLU A 141 -8.74 -15.56 -7.66
N GLY A 142 -7.69 -15.82 -6.88
CA GLY A 142 -7.57 -17.00 -6.04
C GLY A 142 -8.67 -17.07 -4.98
N ALA A 143 -8.95 -15.95 -4.30
CA ALA A 143 -10.05 -15.85 -3.33
C ALA A 143 -11.42 -16.12 -3.98
N LEU A 144 -11.64 -15.65 -5.22
CA LEU A 144 -12.88 -15.87 -5.97
C LEU A 144 -13.03 -17.31 -6.50
N GLN A 145 -11.94 -17.97 -6.90
CA GLN A 145 -11.97 -19.38 -7.30
C GLN A 145 -12.22 -20.31 -6.11
N GLU A 146 -11.71 -19.97 -4.93
CA GLU A 146 -11.96 -20.73 -3.70
C GLU A 146 -13.44 -20.61 -3.26
N ALA A 147 -14.06 -19.43 -3.44
CA ALA A 147 -15.49 -19.23 -3.21
C ALA A 147 -16.38 -19.97 -4.23
N ALA A 148 -15.94 -20.14 -5.49
CA ALA A 148 -16.68 -20.86 -6.53
C ALA A 148 -16.56 -22.39 -6.45
N ALA A 149 -15.61 -22.92 -5.66
CA ALA A 149 -15.30 -24.35 -5.59
C ALA A 149 -16.04 -25.13 -4.49
N VAL A 150 -16.98 -24.52 -3.76
CA VAL A 150 -17.80 -25.22 -2.77
C VAL A 150 -18.96 -25.97 -3.47
N PRO A 151 -18.98 -27.32 -3.49
CA PRO A 151 -20.11 -28.05 -4.06
C PRO A 151 -21.35 -27.86 -3.18
N GLY A 152 -22.47 -27.56 -3.84
CA GLY A 152 -23.72 -27.13 -3.22
C GLY A 152 -24.17 -27.92 -1.99
N ILE A 153 -24.41 -27.20 -0.91
CA ILE A 153 -25.22 -27.67 0.21
C ILE A 153 -26.70 -27.49 -0.21
N PRO A 154 -27.52 -28.56 -0.25
CA PRO A 154 -28.91 -28.46 -0.66
C PRO A 154 -29.75 -27.70 0.38
N PRO A 155 -30.87 -27.08 -0.01
CA PRO A 155 -31.70 -26.31 0.90
C PRO A 155 -32.62 -27.26 1.68
N GLU A 156 -32.30 -27.57 2.93
CA GLU A 156 -33.20 -28.29 3.83
C GLU A 156 -33.37 -27.53 5.14
N HIS A 157 -34.62 -27.37 5.54
CA HIS A 157 -35.14 -26.54 6.61
C HIS A 157 -34.85 -27.08 8.03
N HIS A 158 -34.71 -26.13 8.97
CA HIS A 158 -34.88 -26.23 10.44
C HIS A 158 -33.86 -27.03 11.27
N GLY A 159 -33.14 -26.30 12.12
CA GLY A 159 -32.51 -26.82 13.33
C GLY A 159 -31.60 -25.77 13.97
N ALA A 160 -32.08 -25.14 15.04
CA ALA A 160 -31.33 -24.14 15.80
C ALA A 160 -29.96 -24.66 16.24
N HIS A 161 -28.89 -23.97 15.83
CA HIS A 161 -27.59 -24.04 16.48
C HIS A 161 -27.08 -22.61 16.69
N GLU A 162 -26.78 -22.30 17.96
CA GLU A 162 -26.17 -21.07 18.45
C GLU A 162 -24.99 -20.64 17.56
N GLY A 163 -24.95 -19.34 17.28
CA GLY A 163 -24.12 -18.72 16.25
C GLY A 163 -22.65 -19.08 16.36
N ALA A 164 -22.13 -19.70 15.30
CA ALA A 164 -20.73 -19.55 14.95
C ALA A 164 -20.53 -18.07 14.56
N GLU A 165 -20.12 -17.27 15.53
CA GLU A 165 -19.65 -15.91 15.31
C GLU A 165 -18.47 -16.01 14.34
N LEU A 166 -18.63 -15.49 13.12
CA LEU A 166 -17.51 -15.34 12.21
C LEU A 166 -16.42 -14.56 12.95
N PRO A 167 -15.14 -14.94 12.82
CA PRO A 167 -14.05 -14.20 13.47
C PRO A 167 -14.16 -12.70 13.11
N GLU A 168 -13.77 -11.84 14.05
CA GLU A 168 -13.61 -10.40 13.78
C GLU A 168 -12.73 -10.21 12.53
N PRO A 169 -13.02 -9.20 11.69
CA PRO A 169 -12.25 -8.97 10.47
C PRO A 169 -10.78 -8.77 10.80
N SER A 170 -9.90 -9.34 9.97
CA SER A 170 -8.45 -9.31 10.15
C SER A 170 -7.87 -7.90 10.02
N PHE A 171 -8.62 -6.99 9.39
CA PHE A 171 -8.31 -5.58 9.23
C PHE A 171 -9.51 -4.69 9.61
N PRO A 172 -9.32 -3.58 10.35
CA PRO A 172 -10.40 -2.65 10.71
C PRO A 172 -11.16 -2.18 9.46
N GLN A 173 -12.49 -2.25 9.48
CA GLN A 173 -13.32 -1.88 8.32
C GLN A 173 -14.00 -0.52 8.55
N PRO A 174 -14.20 0.27 7.49
CA PRO A 174 -15.00 1.50 7.56
C PRO A 174 -16.49 1.19 7.70
N ASP A 175 -17.28 2.18 8.09
CA ASP A 175 -18.74 2.03 8.21
C ASP A 175 -19.40 2.00 6.82
N ALA A 176 -18.81 2.67 5.83
CA ALA A 176 -19.27 2.64 4.45
C ALA A 176 -18.15 2.74 3.42
N VAL A 177 -18.34 2.03 2.29
CA VAL A 177 -17.51 2.13 1.09
C VAL A 177 -18.42 2.44 -0.10
N VAL A 178 -18.04 3.40 -0.93
CA VAL A 178 -18.84 3.87 -2.07
C VAL A 178 -17.99 3.99 -3.34
N ILE A 179 -18.51 3.52 -4.48
CA ILE A 179 -17.97 3.89 -5.81
C ILE A 179 -18.56 5.24 -6.23
N ALA A 180 -17.78 6.30 -6.14
CA ALA A 180 -18.19 7.64 -6.56
C ALA A 180 -17.56 7.97 -7.92
N GLY A 181 -18.39 8.17 -8.95
CA GLY A 181 -17.92 8.41 -10.30
C GLY A 181 -19.00 8.92 -11.25
N ASN A 182 -18.69 8.97 -12.54
CA ASN A 182 -19.58 9.47 -13.59
C ASN A 182 -20.65 8.45 -14.05
N MET A 183 -20.73 7.28 -13.40
CA MET A 183 -21.75 6.26 -13.69
C MET A 183 -23.06 6.48 -12.92
N GLY A 184 -23.10 7.44 -12.00
CA GLY A 184 -24.30 7.74 -11.21
C GLY A 184 -25.49 8.07 -12.11
N SER A 185 -25.28 8.93 -13.10
CA SER A 185 -26.29 9.35 -14.07
C SER A 185 -26.84 8.18 -14.90
N ALA A 186 -25.99 7.23 -15.32
CA ALA A 186 -26.40 6.02 -16.01
C ALA A 186 -27.30 5.11 -15.14
N LEU A 187 -27.14 5.19 -13.81
CA LEU A 187 -27.90 4.43 -12.81
C LEU A 187 -29.03 5.24 -12.17
N GLY A 188 -29.36 6.42 -12.70
CA GLY A 188 -30.43 7.29 -12.18
C GLY A 188 -30.09 7.98 -10.85
N ARG A 189 -28.80 8.20 -10.58
CA ARG A 189 -28.23 8.85 -9.38
C ARG A 189 -27.41 10.08 -9.77
N ALA A 190 -26.92 10.81 -8.76
CA ALA A 190 -25.96 11.89 -8.97
C ALA A 190 -24.56 11.33 -9.27
N ASP A 191 -23.85 11.96 -10.21
CA ASP A 191 -22.44 11.67 -10.45
C ASP A 191 -21.58 12.21 -9.31
N TRP A 192 -20.47 11.52 -9.01
CA TRP A 192 -19.51 11.89 -7.98
C TRP A 192 -20.11 12.08 -6.58
N ASP A 193 -21.16 11.31 -6.26
CA ASP A 193 -21.79 11.29 -4.95
C ASP A 193 -21.04 10.31 -4.01
N PRO A 194 -20.36 10.80 -2.95
CA PRO A 194 -19.61 9.95 -2.01
C PRO A 194 -20.52 9.10 -1.11
N ALA A 195 -21.84 9.26 -1.18
CA ALA A 195 -22.84 8.43 -0.50
C ALA A 195 -23.71 7.61 -1.48
N GLY A 196 -23.35 7.59 -2.77
CA GLY A 196 -24.21 7.11 -3.86
C GLY A 196 -24.24 5.58 -4.03
N LEU A 197 -23.22 5.02 -4.67
CA LEU A 197 -23.13 3.59 -5.01
C LEU A 197 -22.40 2.81 -3.92
N GLN A 198 -23.14 2.51 -2.86
CA GLN A 198 -22.67 1.78 -1.69
C GLN A 198 -22.31 0.32 -2.00
N LEU A 199 -21.14 -0.12 -1.56
CA LEU A 199 -20.72 -1.52 -1.57
C LEU A 199 -21.19 -2.21 -0.27
N THR A 200 -21.32 -3.53 -0.34
CA THR A 200 -21.62 -4.40 0.81
C THR A 200 -20.37 -5.17 1.23
N PHE A 201 -20.03 -5.14 2.51
CA PHE A 201 -18.92 -5.93 3.06
C PHE A 201 -19.28 -7.41 3.17
N ASP A 202 -18.45 -8.27 2.58
CA ASP A 202 -18.54 -9.72 2.70
C ASP A 202 -17.48 -10.20 3.71
N ARG A 203 -17.95 -10.74 4.83
CA ARG A 203 -17.08 -11.24 5.90
C ARG A 203 -16.29 -12.50 5.53
N SER A 204 -16.68 -13.22 4.48
CA SER A 204 -16.04 -14.50 4.15
C SER A 204 -14.70 -14.33 3.45
N ASP A 205 -14.56 -13.28 2.64
CA ASP A 205 -13.33 -12.92 1.94
C ASP A 205 -12.80 -11.51 2.27
N GLU A 206 -13.47 -10.81 3.20
CA GLU A 206 -13.12 -9.46 3.65
C GLU A 206 -13.12 -8.41 2.53
N LEU A 207 -13.92 -8.62 1.49
CA LEU A 207 -14.07 -7.70 0.36
C LEU A 207 -15.40 -6.92 0.44
N TRP A 208 -15.35 -5.67 0.01
CA TRP A 208 -16.53 -4.88 -0.29
C TRP A 208 -16.95 -5.11 -1.74
N LYS A 209 -18.24 -5.36 -1.97
CA LYS A 209 -18.76 -5.78 -3.28
C LYS A 209 -19.96 -4.96 -3.72
N LEU A 210 -20.03 -4.67 -5.02
CA LEU A 210 -21.22 -4.12 -5.67
C LEU A 210 -21.30 -4.61 -7.11
N THR A 211 -22.43 -5.16 -7.51
CA THR A 211 -22.74 -5.44 -8.91
C THR A 211 -23.71 -4.40 -9.44
N ALA A 212 -23.38 -3.78 -10.57
CA ALA A 212 -24.21 -2.79 -11.25
C ALA A 212 -24.31 -3.12 -12.74
N ASP A 213 -25.49 -2.93 -13.33
CA ASP A 213 -25.68 -3.01 -14.78
C ASP A 213 -25.37 -1.65 -15.40
N LEU A 214 -24.28 -1.58 -16.15
CA LEU A 214 -23.77 -0.34 -16.73
C LEU A 214 -23.93 -0.38 -18.25
N PRO A 215 -24.34 0.71 -18.93
CA PRO A 215 -24.26 0.77 -20.38
C PRO A 215 -22.79 0.77 -20.85
N ALA A 216 -22.59 0.48 -22.15
CA ALA A 216 -21.26 0.59 -22.75
C ALA A 216 -20.75 2.04 -22.66
N GLY A 217 -19.49 2.24 -22.27
CA GLY A 217 -18.95 3.58 -22.10
C GLY A 217 -17.60 3.67 -21.40
N HIS A 218 -17.18 4.93 -21.21
CA HIS A 218 -15.98 5.30 -20.48
C HIS A 218 -16.38 5.86 -19.12
N TYR A 219 -15.87 5.23 -18.07
CA TYR A 219 -16.18 5.58 -16.69
C TYR A 219 -14.94 6.05 -15.94
N GLU A 220 -15.15 7.09 -15.14
CA GLU A 220 -14.19 7.59 -14.16
C GLU A 220 -14.78 7.46 -12.76
N TYR A 221 -14.00 6.97 -11.81
CA TYR A 221 -14.46 6.80 -10.44
C TYR A 221 -13.34 6.81 -9.40
N LYS A 222 -13.76 6.91 -8.13
CA LYS A 222 -12.96 6.77 -6.93
C LYS A 222 -13.75 5.98 -5.89
N VAL A 223 -13.06 5.43 -4.90
CA VAL A 223 -13.68 4.88 -3.70
C VAL A 223 -13.78 5.99 -2.65
N ALA A 224 -14.95 6.25 -2.09
CA ALA A 224 -15.15 7.17 -0.97
C ALA A 224 -15.53 6.37 0.28
N LEU A 225 -15.02 6.76 1.44
CA LEU A 225 -15.37 6.12 2.71
C LEU A 225 -16.34 6.97 3.53
N ASP A 226 -17.16 6.29 4.32
CA ASP A 226 -18.02 6.88 5.36
C ASP A 226 -18.92 8.02 4.85
N GLY A 227 -19.33 7.92 3.58
CA GLY A 227 -20.24 8.88 2.94
C GLY A 227 -19.64 10.25 2.63
N SER A 228 -18.31 10.39 2.68
CA SER A 228 -17.63 11.68 2.51
C SER A 228 -16.38 11.59 1.62
N TRP A 229 -15.84 12.75 1.26
CA TRP A 229 -14.54 12.83 0.56
C TRP A 229 -13.36 12.95 1.52
N ASP A 230 -13.58 12.98 2.83
CA ASP A 230 -12.51 13.13 3.83
C ASP A 230 -11.50 11.99 3.73
N GLU A 231 -11.97 10.79 3.36
CA GLU A 231 -11.15 9.65 2.97
C GLU A 231 -11.66 9.04 1.67
N ASN A 232 -10.77 8.97 0.68
CA ASN A 232 -11.11 8.41 -0.62
C ASN A 232 -9.86 7.87 -1.32
N TYR A 233 -10.02 6.89 -2.20
CA TYR A 233 -8.95 6.24 -2.92
C TYR A 233 -9.20 6.29 -4.43
N GLY A 234 -8.16 6.71 -5.15
CA GLY A 234 -8.13 6.79 -6.61
C GLY A 234 -7.25 5.70 -7.22
N GLN A 235 -6.70 6.00 -8.39
CA GLN A 235 -5.81 5.13 -9.15
C GLN A 235 -4.72 4.51 -8.27
N HIS A 236 -4.53 3.20 -8.37
CA HIS A 236 -3.58 2.42 -7.57
C HIS A 236 -3.81 2.50 -6.04
N GLY A 237 -5.05 2.72 -5.60
CA GLY A 237 -5.38 2.79 -4.18
C GLY A 237 -4.82 4.03 -3.46
N HIS A 238 -4.46 5.08 -4.21
CA HIS A 238 -3.92 6.29 -3.63
C HIS A 238 -4.99 7.09 -2.90
N ARG A 239 -4.75 7.40 -1.62
CA ARG A 239 -5.59 8.36 -0.89
C ARG A 239 -5.56 9.71 -1.62
N ASP A 240 -6.74 10.28 -1.86
CA ASP A 240 -6.90 11.51 -2.65
C ASP A 240 -6.30 11.41 -4.07
N GLY A 241 -6.14 10.19 -4.58
CA GLY A 241 -5.50 9.89 -5.86
C GLY A 241 -6.30 10.35 -7.07
N ALA A 242 -5.68 10.23 -8.24
CA ALA A 242 -6.32 10.48 -9.52
C ALA A 242 -7.53 9.55 -9.75
N ASN A 243 -8.45 9.93 -10.63
CA ASN A 243 -9.60 9.09 -10.97
C ASN A 243 -9.15 7.76 -11.59
N MET A 244 -9.77 6.65 -11.18
CA MET A 244 -9.66 5.38 -11.88
C MET A 244 -10.44 5.45 -13.19
N ASN A 245 -9.86 4.94 -14.26
CA ASN A 245 -10.46 4.94 -15.59
C ASN A 245 -10.83 3.51 -15.99
N MET A 246 -12.00 3.34 -16.57
CA MET A 246 -12.51 2.05 -17.03
C MET A 246 -13.26 2.20 -18.34
N VAL A 247 -13.04 1.26 -19.26
CA VAL A 247 -13.86 1.10 -20.46
C VAL A 247 -14.69 -0.16 -20.25
N HIS A 248 -16.00 -0.05 -20.45
CA HIS A 248 -16.93 -1.17 -20.28
C HIS A 248 -17.77 -1.34 -21.53
N ASP A 249 -18.01 -2.58 -21.95
CA ASP A 249 -18.76 -2.92 -23.16
C ASP A 249 -20.28 -3.00 -22.92
N GLY A 250 -20.71 -2.80 -21.67
CA GLY A 250 -22.10 -2.82 -21.25
C GLY A 250 -22.49 -4.14 -20.57
N GLY A 251 -23.53 -4.09 -19.74
CA GLY A 251 -24.01 -5.22 -18.95
C GLY A 251 -23.51 -5.20 -17.50
N PRO A 252 -23.69 -6.31 -16.76
CA PRO A 252 -23.36 -6.39 -15.35
C PRO A 252 -21.84 -6.33 -15.11
N LEU A 253 -21.45 -5.48 -14.17
CA LEU A 253 -20.08 -5.30 -13.71
C LEU A 253 -20.05 -5.36 -12.19
N THR A 254 -19.14 -6.16 -11.65
CA THR A 254 -18.89 -6.29 -10.22
C THR A 254 -17.63 -5.52 -9.83
N PHE A 255 -17.78 -4.59 -8.89
CA PHE A 255 -16.69 -3.92 -8.19
C PHE A 255 -16.35 -4.71 -6.93
N LEU A 256 -15.06 -4.99 -6.74
CA LEU A 256 -14.49 -5.62 -5.56
C LEU A 256 -13.46 -4.66 -4.99
N TYR A 257 -13.64 -4.26 -3.73
CA TYR A 257 -12.72 -3.39 -3.02
C TYR A 257 -12.18 -4.10 -1.77
N ASP A 258 -10.86 -4.20 -1.70
CA ASP A 258 -10.16 -4.66 -0.50
C ASP A 258 -9.73 -3.42 0.28
N HIS A 259 -10.24 -3.28 1.51
CA HIS A 259 -9.89 -2.14 2.35
C HIS A 259 -8.49 -2.24 2.94
N ALA A 260 -7.94 -3.44 3.14
CA ALA A 260 -6.57 -3.59 3.66
C ALA A 260 -5.52 -3.08 2.64
N THR A 261 -5.81 -3.22 1.35
CA THR A 261 -4.90 -2.80 0.26
C THR A 261 -5.36 -1.53 -0.47
N HIS A 262 -6.60 -1.09 -0.24
CA HIS A 262 -7.30 -0.04 -0.98
C HIS A 262 -7.41 -0.30 -2.50
N THR A 263 -7.31 -1.55 -2.92
CA THR A 263 -7.36 -1.93 -4.33
C THR A 263 -8.80 -2.13 -4.78
N VAL A 264 -9.11 -1.70 -6.00
CA VAL A 264 -10.36 -2.04 -6.68
C VAL A 264 -10.08 -2.94 -7.87
N VAL A 265 -10.82 -4.04 -7.98
CA VAL A 265 -10.88 -4.89 -9.17
C VAL A 265 -12.30 -4.85 -9.71
N THR A 266 -12.43 -4.70 -11.03
CA THR A 266 -13.70 -4.74 -11.73
C THR A 266 -13.79 -6.01 -12.56
N LYS A 267 -14.79 -6.85 -12.30
CA LYS A 267 -15.02 -8.09 -13.05
C LYS A 267 -16.34 -8.00 -13.82
N PRO A 268 -16.34 -8.17 -15.15
CA PRO A 268 -17.57 -8.41 -15.88
C PRO A 268 -18.23 -9.67 -15.31
N ASP A 269 -19.50 -9.59 -14.95
CA ASP A 269 -20.24 -10.79 -14.57
C ASP A 269 -20.63 -11.51 -15.86
N VAL A 270 -19.73 -12.39 -16.33
CA VAL A 270 -19.96 -13.29 -17.47
C VAL A 270 -20.81 -14.49 -17.07
N SER A 271 -21.94 -14.21 -16.42
CA SER A 271 -23.03 -15.17 -16.32
C SER A 271 -23.79 -15.14 -17.66
N ALA A 272 -23.45 -16.11 -18.51
CA ALA A 272 -24.01 -16.36 -19.84
C ALA A 272 -25.52 -16.58 -19.86
#